data_AF-A0A1W9RTW4-F1
#
_entry.id   AF-A0A1W9RTW4-F1
#
_cell.length_a   1.000
_cell.length_b   1.000
_cell.length_c   1.000
_cell.angle_alpha   90.00
_cell.angle_beta   90.00
_cell.angle_gamma   90.00
#
_symmetry.space_group_name_H-M   'P 1'
#
loop_
_entity.id
_entity.type
_entity.pdbx_description
1 polymer ?
#
loop_
_entity_poly.entity_id
_entity_poly.type
_entity_poly.pdbx_seq_one_letter_code
_entity_poly.pdbx_strand_id
1 'polypeptide(L)'
;MPEFKYAQGRISESLQFISQEIKEFEQDYILKTKEDYLRDRKLQKLMDRTVENILTALIEVCGTVVTQEGIAVESYAQILKECANLFSFSPQEQEELSKLAFQRNRLAHRYLNFRWEAIRMFIRSKPLILRLLEKILEREKKKEPKI
;
A
#
# COMPACT_ATOMS: atom_id res chain seq x y z
N MET A 1 29.66 -2.92 -1.83
CA MET A 1 28.27 -2.87 -2.34
C MET A 1 27.50 -1.75 -1.64
N PRO A 2 27.60 -0.50 -2.14
CA PRO A 2 26.97 0.68 -1.54
C PRO A 2 25.43 0.75 -1.73
N GLU A 3 24.89 0.03 -2.71
CA GLU A 3 23.48 0.15 -3.15
C GLU A 3 22.48 -0.36 -2.10
N PHE A 4 22.87 -1.32 -1.26
CA PHE A 4 21.97 -1.92 -0.25
C PHE A 4 21.75 -1.04 0.98
N LYS A 5 22.73 -0.21 1.40
CA LYS A 5 22.57 0.70 2.54
C LYS A 5 21.57 1.83 2.25
N TYR A 6 21.48 2.29 0.99
CA TYR A 6 20.51 3.31 0.58
C TYR A 6 19.06 2.79 0.59
N ALA A 7 18.85 1.51 0.30
CA ALA A 7 17.51 0.91 0.28
C ALA A 7 16.89 0.72 1.68
N GLN A 8 17.70 0.55 2.72
CA GLN A 8 17.22 0.29 4.09
C GLN A 8 16.55 1.53 4.72
N GLY A 9 17.12 2.72 4.53
CA GLY A 9 16.51 3.98 4.98
C GLY A 9 15.15 4.25 4.28
N ARG A 10 15.05 3.92 3.00
CA ARG A 10 13.85 4.13 2.19
C ARG A 10 12.64 3.30 2.65
N ILE A 11 12.83 2.07 3.13
CA ILE A 11 11.69 1.26 3.61
C ILE A 11 11.09 1.92 4.87
N SER A 12 11.91 2.30 5.84
CA SER A 12 11.43 2.91 7.09
C SER A 12 10.70 4.23 6.84
N GLU A 13 11.27 5.11 6.01
CA GLU A 13 10.65 6.37 5.60
C GLU A 13 9.30 6.16 4.90
N SER A 14 9.24 5.20 3.97
CA SER A 14 7.98 4.86 3.28
C SER A 14 6.95 4.24 4.23
N LEU A 15 7.34 3.39 5.18
CA LEU A 15 6.42 2.85 6.20
C LEU A 15 5.84 3.96 7.08
N GLN A 16 6.66 4.95 7.46
CA GLN A 16 6.21 6.12 8.21
C GLN A 16 5.24 6.97 7.37
N PHE A 17 5.57 7.23 6.10
CA PHE A 17 4.68 7.94 5.18
C PHE A 17 3.33 7.25 5.03
N ILE A 18 3.32 5.95 4.74
CA ILE A 18 2.08 5.16 4.60
C ILE A 18 1.25 5.23 5.89
N SER A 19 1.91 5.11 7.05
CA SER A 19 1.24 5.17 8.34
C SER A 19 0.58 6.53 8.59
N GLN A 20 1.24 7.63 8.20
CA GLN A 20 0.69 8.98 8.31
C GLN A 20 -0.49 9.21 7.36
N GLU A 21 -0.41 8.75 6.11
CA GLU A 21 -1.52 8.86 5.15
C GLU A 21 -2.73 8.01 5.58
N ILE A 22 -2.51 6.80 6.11
CA ILE A 22 -3.60 5.97 6.67
C ILE A 22 -4.26 6.70 7.85
N LYS A 23 -3.48 7.31 8.73
CA LYS A 23 -3.99 8.07 9.87
C LYS A 23 -4.82 9.29 9.42
N GLU A 24 -4.33 10.06 8.45
CA GLU A 24 -5.11 11.15 7.86
C GLU A 24 -6.44 10.62 7.30
N PHE A 25 -6.39 9.52 6.54
CA PHE A 25 -7.61 8.92 6.00
C PHE A 25 -8.60 8.50 7.08
N GLU A 26 -8.12 7.90 8.16
CA GLU A 26 -8.95 7.50 9.29
C GLU A 26 -9.57 8.70 10.03
N GLN A 27 -8.85 9.81 10.14
CA GLN A 27 -9.33 10.99 10.84
C GLN A 27 -10.34 11.78 10.01
N ASP A 28 -10.05 11.97 8.72
CA ASP A 28 -10.76 12.95 7.91
C ASP A 28 -11.80 12.32 6.97
N TYR A 29 -11.61 11.06 6.57
CA TYR A 29 -12.32 10.48 5.43
C TYR A 29 -13.10 9.20 5.72
N ILE A 30 -12.78 8.44 6.78
CA ILE A 30 -13.35 7.09 7.02
C ILE A 30 -14.88 7.07 7.18
N LEU A 31 -15.46 8.15 7.70
CA LEU A 31 -16.90 8.28 7.95
C LEU A 31 -17.66 8.90 6.76
N LYS A 32 -16.97 9.27 5.67
CA LYS A 32 -17.60 9.88 4.50
C LYS A 32 -18.40 8.85 3.71
N THR A 33 -19.60 9.24 3.31
CA THR A 33 -20.49 8.43 2.47
C THR A 33 -20.16 8.60 0.98
N LYS A 34 -20.77 7.76 0.13
CA LYS A 34 -20.67 7.93 -1.33
C LYS A 34 -21.25 9.27 -1.76
N GLU A 35 -22.32 9.70 -1.11
CA GLU A 35 -23.03 10.95 -1.38
C GLU A 35 -22.13 12.15 -1.06
N ASP A 36 -21.44 12.15 0.09
CA ASP A 36 -20.47 13.20 0.45
C ASP A 36 -19.36 13.29 -0.60
N TYR A 37 -18.79 12.14 -0.96
CA TYR A 37 -17.73 12.02 -1.96
C TYR A 37 -18.15 12.54 -3.34
N LEU A 38 -19.39 12.28 -3.77
CA LEU A 38 -19.89 12.70 -5.08
C LEU A 38 -20.28 14.18 -5.13
N ARG A 39 -20.73 14.75 -4.00
CA ARG A 39 -21.19 16.14 -3.91
C ARG A 39 -20.05 17.14 -3.72
N ASP A 40 -18.93 16.72 -3.13
CA ASP A 40 -17.77 17.58 -2.91
C ASP A 40 -16.57 17.15 -3.76
N ARG A 41 -16.29 17.93 -4.82
CA ARG A 41 -15.17 17.70 -5.74
C ARG A 41 -13.80 17.83 -5.07
N LYS A 42 -13.67 18.66 -4.04
CA LYS A 42 -12.43 18.82 -3.28
C LYS A 42 -12.20 17.58 -2.42
N LEU A 43 -13.21 17.16 -1.65
CA LEU A 43 -13.18 15.93 -0.86
C LEU A 43 -12.83 14.72 -1.74
N GLN A 44 -13.50 14.58 -2.88
CA GLN A 44 -13.21 13.53 -3.85
C GLN A 44 -11.73 13.44 -4.22
N LYS A 45 -11.13 14.58 -4.61
CA LYS A 45 -9.71 14.63 -5.02
C LYS A 45 -8.78 14.27 -3.86
N LEU A 46 -9.10 14.74 -2.65
CA LEU A 46 -8.30 14.44 -1.46
C LEU A 46 -8.34 12.95 -1.15
N MET A 47 -9.54 12.36 -1.03
CA MET A 47 -9.70 10.93 -0.77
C MET A 47 -9.04 10.06 -1.86
N ASP A 48 -9.24 10.39 -3.13
CA ASP A 48 -8.61 9.68 -4.25
C ASP A 48 -7.09 9.73 -4.15
N ARG A 49 -6.53 10.90 -3.85
CA ARG A 49 -5.09 11.11 -3.78
C ARG A 49 -4.46 10.41 -2.58
N THR A 50 -5.08 10.50 -1.40
CA THR A 50 -4.59 9.82 -0.19
C THR A 50 -4.53 8.31 -0.39
N VAL A 51 -5.59 7.69 -0.96
CA VAL A 51 -5.57 6.25 -1.23
C VAL A 51 -4.59 5.89 -2.34
N GLU A 52 -4.47 6.69 -3.39
CA GLU A 52 -3.47 6.49 -4.45
C GLU A 52 -2.04 6.52 -3.87
N ASN A 53 -1.74 7.49 -3.01
CA ASN A 53 -0.44 7.64 -2.34
C ASN A 53 -0.12 6.41 -1.49
N ILE A 54 -1.07 5.97 -0.64
CA ILE A 54 -0.91 4.79 0.20
C ILE A 54 -0.60 3.56 -0.64
N LEU A 55 -1.40 3.29 -1.67
CA LEU A 55 -1.22 2.09 -2.49
C LEU A 55 0.05 2.15 -3.34
N THR A 56 0.46 3.34 -3.78
CA THR A 56 1.71 3.53 -4.54
C THR A 56 2.91 3.23 -3.64
N ALA A 57 2.98 3.86 -2.46
CA ALA A 57 4.06 3.63 -1.52
C ALA A 57 4.08 2.18 -1.01
N LEU A 58 2.92 1.54 -0.81
CA LEU A 58 2.83 0.12 -0.47
C LEU A 58 3.48 -0.77 -1.54
N ILE A 59 3.14 -0.53 -2.82
CA ILE A 59 3.73 -1.29 -3.94
C ILE A 59 5.24 -1.07 -4.01
N GLU A 60 5.73 0.15 -3.80
CA GLU A 60 7.17 0.46 -3.82
C GLU A 60 7.93 -0.24 -2.70
N VAL A 61 7.39 -0.22 -1.48
CA VAL A 61 7.98 -0.92 -0.33
C VAL A 61 8.00 -2.42 -0.57
N CYS A 62 6.88 -3.01 -1.00
CA CYS A 62 6.81 -4.42 -1.34
C CYS A 62 7.80 -4.78 -2.46
N GLY A 63 7.92 -3.94 -3.49
CA GLY A 63 8.84 -4.14 -4.61
C GLY A 63 10.30 -4.12 -4.14
N THR A 64 10.63 -3.23 -3.22
CA THR A 64 11.96 -3.17 -2.59
C THR A 64 12.24 -4.45 -1.79
N VAL A 65 11.29 -4.92 -0.98
CA VAL A 65 11.42 -6.17 -0.21
C VAL A 65 11.65 -7.36 -1.14
N VAL A 66 10.81 -7.54 -2.15
CA VAL A 66 10.87 -8.65 -3.11
C VAL A 66 12.18 -8.63 -3.91
N THR A 67 12.63 -7.44 -4.34
CA THR A 67 13.92 -7.26 -5.04
C THR A 67 15.11 -7.63 -4.15
N GLN A 68 15.06 -7.26 -2.86
CA GLN A 68 16.12 -7.64 -1.90
C GLN A 68 16.19 -9.16 -1.66
N GLU A 69 15.10 -9.88 -1.85
CA GLU A 69 15.07 -11.36 -1.80
C GLU A 69 15.43 -12.01 -3.15
N GLY A 70 15.79 -11.21 -4.17
CA GLY A 70 16.19 -11.73 -5.49
C GLY A 70 15.04 -12.29 -6.32
N ILE A 71 13.79 -11.94 -6.00
CA ILE A 71 12.60 -12.43 -6.71
C ILE A 71 12.30 -11.50 -7.88
N ALA A 72 12.28 -12.05 -9.09
CA ALA A 72 11.88 -11.32 -10.29
C ALA A 72 10.36 -11.20 -10.39
N VAL A 73 9.88 -10.00 -10.70
CA VAL A 73 8.44 -9.67 -10.79
C VAL A 73 8.20 -8.75 -11.97
N GLU A 74 7.08 -8.96 -12.67
CA GLU A 74 6.77 -8.29 -13.94
C GLU A 74 5.62 -7.28 -13.81
N SER A 75 4.91 -7.27 -12.67
CA SER A 75 3.77 -6.38 -12.46
C SER A 75 3.59 -5.99 -11.00
N TYR A 76 2.88 -4.88 -10.77
CA TYR A 76 2.52 -4.44 -9.41
C TYR A 76 1.65 -5.46 -8.65
N ALA A 77 0.77 -6.18 -9.36
CA ALA A 77 -0.03 -7.23 -8.74
C ALA A 77 0.86 -8.39 -8.25
N GLN A 78 1.86 -8.77 -9.06
CA GLN A 78 2.84 -9.79 -8.69
C GLN A 78 3.73 -9.32 -7.54
N ILE A 79 4.16 -8.06 -7.51
CA ILE A 79 4.91 -7.49 -6.37
C ILE A 79 4.18 -7.70 -5.05
N LEU A 80 2.89 -7.32 -4.99
CA LEU A 80 2.10 -7.45 -3.76
C LEU A 80 1.87 -8.92 -3.39
N LYS A 81 1.63 -9.77 -4.38
CA LYS A 81 1.43 -11.21 -4.19
C LYS A 81 2.68 -11.90 -3.63
N GLU A 82 3.83 -11.68 -4.26
CA GLU A 82 5.10 -12.29 -3.83
C GLU A 82 5.56 -11.74 -2.49
N CYS A 83 5.36 -10.44 -2.23
CA CYS A 83 5.66 -9.87 -0.92
C CYS A 83 4.79 -10.50 0.19
N ALA A 84 3.51 -10.70 -0.05
CA ALA A 84 2.62 -11.40 0.88
C ALA A 84 3.04 -12.87 1.09
N ASN A 85 3.46 -13.54 0.00
CA ASN A 85 3.96 -14.91 0.05
C ASN A 85 5.23 -15.04 0.92
N LEU A 86 6.18 -14.10 0.80
CA LEU A 86 7.39 -14.03 1.64
C LEU A 86 7.07 -14.00 3.14
N PHE A 87 5.95 -13.37 3.52
CA PHE A 87 5.49 -13.29 4.91
C PHE A 87 4.44 -14.34 5.27
N SER A 88 4.30 -15.40 4.46
CA SER A 88 3.43 -16.55 4.71
C SER A 88 1.94 -16.20 4.85
N PHE A 89 1.47 -15.18 4.14
CA PHE A 89 0.03 -14.91 4.02
C PHE A 89 -0.65 -16.04 3.24
N SER A 90 -1.92 -16.32 3.55
CA SER A 90 -2.69 -17.35 2.85
C SER A 90 -2.89 -17.02 1.36
N PRO A 91 -3.10 -18.02 0.48
CA PRO A 91 -3.34 -17.77 -0.94
C PRO A 91 -4.50 -16.79 -1.22
N GLN A 92 -5.53 -16.81 -0.37
CA GLN A 92 -6.67 -15.88 -0.45
C GLN A 92 -6.23 -14.44 -0.13
N GLU A 93 -5.48 -14.25 0.95
CA GLU A 93 -4.94 -12.93 1.33
C GLU A 93 -3.95 -12.39 0.28
N GLN A 94 -3.10 -13.25 -0.27
CA GLN A 94 -2.20 -12.90 -1.37
C GLN A 94 -2.96 -12.36 -2.58
N GLU A 95 -4.09 -12.99 -2.94
CA GLU A 95 -4.96 -12.56 -4.03
C GLU A 95 -5.76 -11.30 -3.70
N GLU A 96 -6.12 -11.07 -2.44
CA GLU A 96 -6.74 -9.81 -2.03
C GLU A 96 -5.76 -8.64 -2.10
N LEU A 97 -4.50 -8.86 -1.71
CA LEU A 97 -3.43 -7.86 -1.81
C LEU A 97 -3.08 -7.57 -3.27
N SER A 98 -2.95 -8.60 -4.13
CA SER A 98 -2.68 -8.41 -5.56
C SER A 98 -3.71 -7.48 -6.23
N LYS A 99 -4.98 -7.57 -5.81
CA LYS A 99 -6.09 -6.75 -6.33
C LYS A 99 -5.95 -5.25 -6.04
N LEU A 100 -5.15 -4.87 -5.04
CA LEU A 100 -4.90 -3.46 -4.71
C LEU A 100 -4.13 -2.74 -5.82
N ALA A 101 -3.28 -3.45 -6.57
CA ALA A 101 -2.58 -2.88 -7.72
C ALA A 101 -3.55 -2.33 -8.78
N PHE A 102 -4.66 -3.04 -9.03
CA PHE A 102 -5.70 -2.55 -9.94
C PHE A 102 -6.43 -1.32 -9.38
N GLN A 103 -6.62 -1.24 -8.06
CA GLN A 103 -7.27 -0.08 -7.43
C GLN A 103 -6.38 1.16 -7.52
N ARG A 104 -5.06 1.01 -7.30
CA ARG A 104 -4.11 2.08 -7.54
C ARG A 104 -4.19 2.60 -8.97
N ASN A 105 -4.21 1.69 -9.95
CA ASN A 105 -4.33 2.07 -11.36
C ASN A 105 -5.65 2.78 -11.66
N ARG A 106 -6.76 2.39 -11.01
CA ARG A 106 -8.06 3.08 -11.15
C ARG A 106 -8.02 4.53 -10.71
N LEU A 107 -7.33 4.81 -9.61
CA LEU A 107 -7.16 6.15 -9.06
C LEU A 107 -6.21 6.98 -9.95
N ALA A 108 -5.03 6.42 -10.27
CA ALA A 108 -4.00 7.10 -11.05
C ALA A 108 -4.47 7.47 -12.47
N HIS A 109 -5.14 6.55 -13.17
CA HIS A 109 -5.68 6.80 -14.52
C HIS A 109 -7.03 7.53 -14.52
N ARG A 110 -7.55 7.90 -13.34
CA ARG A 110 -8.80 8.66 -13.17
C ARG A 110 -9.99 8.04 -13.90
N TYR A 111 -10.14 6.71 -13.84
CA TYR A 111 -11.34 6.05 -14.37
C TYR A 111 -12.56 6.48 -13.53
N LEU A 112 -13.24 7.55 -13.96
CA LEU A 112 -14.21 8.32 -13.17
C LEU A 112 -15.28 7.47 -12.49
N ASN A 113 -15.72 6.39 -13.15
CA ASN A 113 -16.81 5.52 -12.70
C ASN A 113 -16.40 4.50 -11.62
N PHE A 114 -15.11 4.35 -11.31
CA PHE A 114 -14.60 3.28 -10.43
C PHE A 114 -13.75 3.77 -9.27
N ARG A 115 -13.63 5.09 -9.08
CA ARG A 115 -12.78 5.66 -8.02
C ARG A 115 -13.35 5.41 -6.64
N TRP A 116 -14.66 5.56 -6.46
CA TRP A 116 -15.31 5.24 -5.18
C TRP A 116 -15.16 3.75 -4.81
N GLU A 117 -15.27 2.86 -5.78
CA GLU A 117 -15.06 1.43 -5.60
C GLU A 117 -13.63 1.13 -5.15
N ALA A 118 -12.64 1.84 -5.68
CA ALA A 118 -11.24 1.75 -5.22
C ALA A 118 -11.10 2.19 -3.75
N ILE A 119 -11.74 3.30 -3.35
CA ILE A 119 -11.75 3.74 -1.93
C ILE A 119 -12.40 2.68 -1.03
N ARG A 120 -13.56 2.14 -1.41
CA ARG A 120 -14.23 1.09 -0.62
C ARG A 120 -13.39 -0.18 -0.50
N MET A 121 -12.72 -0.57 -1.59
CA MET A 121 -11.81 -1.71 -1.56
C MET A 121 -10.62 -1.47 -0.63
N PHE A 122 -10.02 -0.27 -0.65
CA PHE A 122 -8.98 0.11 0.30
C PHE A 122 -9.46 -0.01 1.75
N ILE A 123 -10.62 0.57 2.08
CA ILE A 123 -11.20 0.50 3.43
C ILE A 123 -11.36 -0.95 3.90
N ARG A 124 -11.90 -1.82 3.04
CA ARG A 124 -12.09 -3.24 3.34
C ARG A 124 -10.77 -3.98 3.54
N SER A 125 -9.77 -3.69 2.72
CA SER A 125 -8.45 -4.34 2.75
C SER A 125 -7.49 -3.71 3.76
N LYS A 126 -7.84 -2.59 4.41
CA LYS A 126 -6.99 -1.90 5.38
C LYS A 126 -6.42 -2.81 6.48
N PRO A 127 -7.18 -3.71 7.14
CA PRO A 127 -6.61 -4.60 8.14
C PRO A 127 -5.50 -5.51 7.58
N LEU A 128 -5.67 -5.95 6.33
CA LEU A 128 -4.69 -6.79 5.65
C LEU A 128 -3.43 -6.00 5.25
N ILE A 129 -3.61 -4.76 4.81
CA ILE A 129 -2.51 -3.82 4.52
C ILE A 129 -1.69 -3.57 5.80
N LEU A 130 -2.36 -3.27 6.93
CA LEU A 130 -1.68 -3.02 8.21
C LEU A 130 -0.86 -4.22 8.68
N ARG A 131 -1.41 -5.44 8.57
CA ARG A 131 -0.66 -6.68 8.87
C ARG A 131 0.57 -6.84 7.97
N LEU A 132 0.46 -6.52 6.69
CA LEU A 132 1.62 -6.59 5.78
C LEU A 132 2.70 -5.57 6.16
N LEU A 133 2.32 -4.33 6.45
CA LEU A 133 3.24 -3.28 6.90
C LEU A 133 3.94 -3.67 8.22
N GLU A 134 3.21 -4.26 9.15
CA GLU A 134 3.78 -4.78 10.40
C GLU A 134 4.84 -5.85 10.13
N LYS A 135 4.58 -6.80 9.23
CA LYS A 135 5.57 -7.82 8.84
C LYS A 135 6.81 -7.25 8.16
N ILE A 136 6.65 -6.22 7.34
CA ILE A 136 7.78 -5.52 6.73
C ILE A 136 8.59 -4.79 7.81
N LEU A 137 7.93 -4.12 8.76
CA LEU A 137 8.60 -3.45 9.87
C LEU A 137 9.36 -4.44 10.77
N GLU A 138 8.75 -5.59 11.11
CA GLU A 138 9.40 -6.66 11.86
C GLU A 138 10.68 -7.16 11.15
N ARG A 139 10.62 -7.30 9.82
CA ARG A 139 11.77 -7.69 8.99
C ARG A 139 12.88 -6.64 9.06
N GLU A 140 12.56 -5.36 8.87
CA GLU A 140 13.58 -4.30 8.89
C GLU A 140 14.27 -4.18 10.25
N LYS A 141 13.51 -4.29 11.36
CA LYS A 141 14.07 -4.31 12.72
C LYS A 141 15.04 -5.46 12.97
N LYS A 142 14.83 -6.64 12.33
CA LYS A 142 15.74 -7.79 12.45
C LYS A 142 17.03 -7.60 11.65
N LYS A 143 17.04 -6.72 10.64
CA LYS A 143 18.21 -6.42 9.81
C LYS A 143 19.10 -5.33 10.41
N GLU A 144 18.60 -4.53 11.35
CA GLU A 144 19.42 -3.58 12.07
C GLU A 144 20.40 -4.32 13.00
N PRO A 145 21.72 -4.05 12.92
CA PRO A 145 22.66 -4.61 13.88
C PRO A 145 22.27 -4.09 15.27
N LYS A 146 22.05 -5.01 16.22
CA LYS A 146 21.91 -4.65 17.63
C LYS A 146 23.24 -3.99 18.05
N ILE A 147 23.19 -2.69 18.30
CA ILE A 147 24.30 -1.90 18.85
C ILE A 147 24.54 -2.37 20.29
#